data_AF-C6TDA0-F1
#
_entry.id   AF-C6TDA0-F1
#
_cell.length_a   1.000
_cell.length_b   1.000
_cell.length_c   1.000
_cell.angle_alpha   90.00
_cell.angle_beta   90.00
_cell.angle_gamma   90.00
#
_symmetry.space_group_name_H-M   'P 1'
#
loop_
_entity.id
_entity.type
_entity.pdbx_description
1 polymer ?
#
loop_
_entity_poly.entity_id
_entity_poly.type
_entity_poly.pdbx_seq_one_letter_code
_entity_poly.pdbx_strand_id
1 'polypeptide(L)'
;MSCRKRQKTSPDKTSDDFFDSLPDDLVLSILCKLSSTATSPSDFISVLITCKRLNSLGLHSLVLSKASHKTFSVKAKNWCDSLHRFLKHCADAGNIEACYTLGMIRFYCLQNRGSGASLMAKAAMNSHAPALYSLAVIQFNGSGGTKNDKDLRAGVALCARAAFLGHIDALRELGHCLQDGYGVKLNVTEGRRFLVQANARELAAVLSAGIPSAPG
;
A
#
# COMPACT_ATOMS: atom_id res chain seq x y z
N MET A 1 47.92 40.60 -15.20
CA MET A 1 46.90 39.78 -15.90
C MET A 1 47.61 38.80 -16.82
N SER A 2 47.50 37.50 -16.55
CA SER A 2 47.98 36.47 -17.48
C SER A 2 46.97 35.32 -17.49
N CYS A 3 46.17 35.26 -18.55
CA CYS A 3 45.18 34.20 -18.79
C CYS A 3 45.91 32.89 -19.10
N ARG A 4 45.98 31.97 -18.13
CA ARG A 4 46.36 30.59 -18.39
C ARG A 4 45.23 29.89 -19.14
N LYS A 5 45.41 29.71 -20.45
CA LYS A 5 44.63 28.80 -21.30
C LYS A 5 44.72 27.39 -20.71
N ARG A 6 43.64 26.87 -20.12
CA ARG A 6 43.52 25.44 -19.78
C ARG A 6 43.50 24.66 -21.09
N GLN A 7 44.59 23.97 -21.39
CA GLN A 7 44.65 22.97 -22.46
C GLN A 7 43.68 21.83 -22.11
N LYS A 8 42.72 21.60 -22.99
CA LYS A 8 41.79 20.48 -22.96
C LYS A 8 42.54 19.28 -23.55
N THR A 9 43.17 18.48 -22.68
CA THR A 9 43.77 17.21 -23.06
C THR A 9 42.75 16.10 -22.82
N SER A 10 42.10 15.66 -23.89
CA SER A 10 41.40 14.38 -23.94
C SER A 10 42.37 13.30 -24.43
N PRO A 11 42.55 12.20 -23.69
CA PRO A 11 42.76 10.90 -24.27
C PRO A 11 41.44 10.13 -24.24
N ASP A 12 41.04 9.75 -25.44
CA ASP A 12 39.98 8.84 -25.81
C ASP A 12 40.25 7.44 -25.22
N LYS A 13 39.48 7.06 -24.20
CA LYS A 13 39.18 5.69 -23.79
C LYS A 13 37.83 5.78 -23.10
N THR A 14 36.76 5.60 -23.84
CA THR A 14 35.50 5.14 -23.26
C THR A 14 35.81 3.77 -22.64
N SER A 15 36.18 3.75 -21.35
CA SER A 15 35.85 2.57 -20.56
C SER A 15 34.33 2.55 -20.60
N ASP A 16 33.77 1.72 -21.48
CA ASP A 16 32.34 1.47 -21.47
C ASP A 16 31.99 1.14 -20.02
N ASP A 17 31.25 2.05 -19.38
CA ASP A 17 30.75 1.79 -18.04
C ASP A 17 29.85 0.57 -18.21
N PHE A 18 30.34 -0.59 -17.77
CA PHE A 18 29.65 -1.87 -17.93
C PHE A 18 28.23 -1.82 -17.37
N PHE A 19 27.96 -0.87 -16.47
CA PHE A 19 26.62 -0.59 -16.02
C PHE A 19 25.78 0.07 -17.12
N ASP A 20 26.27 1.12 -17.77
CA ASP A 20 25.57 1.86 -18.84
C ASP A 20 25.30 1.01 -20.09
N SER A 21 26.07 -0.06 -20.32
CA SER A 21 25.80 -1.03 -21.39
C SER A 21 24.72 -2.05 -21.08
N LEU A 22 24.27 -2.17 -19.82
CA LEU A 22 23.17 -3.07 -19.48
C LEU A 22 21.88 -2.65 -20.19
N PRO A 23 21.09 -3.58 -20.72
CA PRO A 23 19.74 -3.28 -21.19
C PRO A 23 18.80 -2.78 -20.07
N ASP A 24 17.96 -1.79 -20.39
CA ASP A 24 17.04 -1.18 -19.41
C ASP A 24 16.01 -2.17 -18.84
N ASP A 25 15.61 -3.18 -19.60
CA ASP A 25 14.72 -4.25 -19.14
C ASP A 25 15.34 -5.09 -18.02
N LEU A 26 16.65 -5.35 -18.06
CA LEU A 26 17.35 -6.02 -16.97
C LEU A 26 17.38 -5.14 -15.72
N VAL A 27 17.69 -3.86 -15.88
CA VAL A 27 17.72 -2.90 -14.76
C VAL A 27 16.31 -2.74 -14.15
N LEU A 28 15.27 -2.65 -14.99
CA LEU A 28 13.88 -2.61 -14.55
C LEU A 28 13.49 -3.88 -13.79
N SER A 29 13.91 -5.06 -14.25
CA SER A 29 13.66 -6.34 -13.56
C SER A 29 14.28 -6.35 -12.15
N ILE A 30 15.54 -5.90 -12.04
CA ILE A 30 16.24 -5.75 -10.76
C ILE A 30 15.51 -4.76 -9.84
N LEU A 31 15.14 -3.60 -10.37
CA LEU A 31 14.44 -2.55 -9.61
C LEU A 31 13.04 -2.99 -9.17
N CYS A 32 12.32 -3.74 -10.00
CA CYS A 32 11.03 -4.33 -9.62
C CYS A 32 11.20 -5.29 -8.45
N LYS A 33 12.23 -6.16 -8.51
CA LYS A 33 12.51 -7.09 -7.43
C LYS A 33 12.86 -6.33 -6.15
N LEU A 34 13.78 -5.38 -6.23
CA LEU A 34 14.17 -4.51 -5.11
C LEU A 34 12.96 -3.81 -4.49
N SER A 35 12.14 -3.14 -5.32
CA SER A 35 10.96 -2.39 -4.88
C SER A 35 9.92 -3.29 -4.19
N SER A 36 9.75 -4.52 -4.69
CA SER A 36 8.84 -5.51 -4.09
C SER A 36 9.34 -6.10 -2.77
N THR A 37 10.67 -6.17 -2.58
CA THR A 37 11.29 -6.72 -1.37
C THR A 37 11.75 -5.67 -0.38
N ALA A 38 11.63 -4.38 -0.71
CA ALA A 38 12.03 -3.28 0.16
C ALA A 38 11.33 -3.40 1.52
N THR A 39 12.12 -3.32 2.59
CA THR A 39 11.65 -3.43 3.98
C THR A 39 11.47 -2.06 4.64
N SER A 40 12.02 -1.02 4.03
CA SER A 40 11.88 0.37 4.44
C SER A 40 11.82 1.31 3.24
N PRO A 41 11.29 2.53 3.39
CA PRO A 41 11.36 3.54 2.32
C PRO A 41 12.81 3.84 1.88
N SER A 42 13.77 3.80 2.80
CA SER A 42 15.19 4.05 2.49
C SER A 42 15.80 3.01 1.58
N ASP A 43 15.41 1.73 1.68
CA ASP A 43 15.94 0.65 0.85
C ASP A 43 15.74 0.95 -0.64
N PHE A 44 14.64 1.61 -0.97
CA PHE A 44 14.31 1.98 -2.33
C PHE A 44 14.88 3.35 -2.72
N ILE A 45 14.71 4.36 -1.85
CA ILE A 45 15.16 5.74 -2.12
C ILE A 45 16.67 5.82 -2.32
N SER A 46 17.47 5.08 -1.55
CA SER A 46 18.93 5.08 -1.68
C SER A 46 19.40 4.68 -3.09
N VAL A 47 18.68 3.75 -3.74
CA VAL A 47 18.97 3.36 -5.13
C VAL A 47 18.61 4.48 -6.11
N LEU A 48 17.47 5.15 -5.90
CA LEU A 48 17.04 6.26 -6.76
C LEU A 48 17.97 7.47 -6.71
N ILE A 49 18.66 7.71 -5.61
CA ILE A 49 19.60 8.85 -5.47
C ILE A 49 21.02 8.52 -5.94
N THR A 50 21.31 7.25 -6.27
CA THR A 50 22.65 6.80 -6.62
C THR A 50 23.11 7.41 -7.95
N CYS A 51 22.28 7.34 -9.00
CA CYS A 51 22.59 7.95 -10.29
C CYS A 51 21.32 8.31 -11.08
N LYS A 52 21.48 9.16 -12.10
CA LYS A 52 20.37 9.63 -12.95
C LYS A 52 19.62 8.49 -13.64
N ARG A 53 20.34 7.45 -14.07
CA ARG A 53 19.75 6.31 -14.77
C ARG A 53 18.86 5.47 -13.84
N LEU A 54 19.35 5.14 -12.65
CA LEU A 54 18.57 4.44 -11.63
C LEU A 54 17.39 5.29 -11.12
N ASN A 55 17.56 6.61 -11.01
CA ASN A 55 16.47 7.51 -10.70
C ASN A 55 15.35 7.42 -11.75
N SER A 56 15.71 7.54 -13.02
CA SER A 56 14.75 7.52 -14.13
C SER A 56 14.05 6.18 -14.25
N LEU A 57 14.80 5.07 -14.20
CA LEU A 57 14.22 3.73 -14.33
C LEU A 57 13.46 3.29 -13.08
N GLY A 58 13.87 3.73 -11.89
CA GLY A 58 13.18 3.39 -10.64
C GLY A 58 11.84 4.11 -10.48
N LEU A 59 11.62 5.22 -11.18
CA LEU A 59 10.32 5.89 -11.28
C LEU A 59 9.46 5.37 -12.45
N HIS A 60 9.93 4.35 -13.17
CA HIS A 60 9.14 3.70 -14.21
C HIS A 60 7.88 3.03 -13.62
N SER A 61 6.76 3.12 -14.34
CA SER A 61 5.45 2.61 -13.89
C SER A 61 5.51 1.15 -13.41
N LEU A 62 6.26 0.29 -14.13
CA LEU A 62 6.43 -1.11 -13.74
C LEU A 62 7.04 -1.27 -12.33
N VAL A 63 8.08 -0.50 -12.01
CA VAL A 63 8.75 -0.55 -10.69
C VAL A 63 7.80 -0.05 -9.61
N LEU A 64 7.17 1.09 -9.84
CA LEU A 64 6.25 1.72 -8.87
C LEU A 64 5.02 0.84 -8.59
N SER A 65 4.51 0.13 -9.61
CA SER A 65 3.40 -0.82 -9.46
C SER A 65 3.73 -1.99 -8.52
N LYS A 66 5.01 -2.31 -8.33
CA LYS A 66 5.51 -3.42 -7.51
C LYS A 66 6.02 -3.01 -6.13
N ALA A 67 6.04 -1.72 -5.81
CA ALA A 67 6.51 -1.23 -4.52
C ALA A 67 5.77 -1.87 -3.34
N SER A 68 6.52 -2.36 -2.36
CA SER A 68 5.98 -3.00 -1.16
C SER A 68 5.25 -1.99 -0.25
N HIS A 69 4.27 -2.44 0.53
CA HIS A 69 3.61 -1.58 1.54
C HIS A 69 4.59 -1.00 2.57
N LYS A 70 5.70 -1.70 2.84
CA LYS A 70 6.75 -1.22 3.76
C LYS A 70 7.46 0.02 3.21
N THR A 71 7.50 0.18 1.89
CA THR A 71 8.00 1.40 1.22
C THR A 71 7.16 2.64 1.53
N PHE A 72 5.90 2.45 1.95
CA PHE A 72 4.98 3.54 2.33
C PHE A 72 4.87 3.74 3.85
N SER A 73 5.57 2.93 4.65
CA SER A 73 5.49 2.95 6.11
C SER A 73 6.24 4.15 6.70
N VAL A 74 5.63 5.33 6.57
CA VAL A 74 6.16 6.59 7.09
C VAL A 74 5.30 7.08 8.24
N LYS A 75 5.95 7.48 9.33
CA LYS A 75 5.26 8.09 10.48
C LYS A 75 4.54 9.36 10.03
N ALA A 76 3.33 9.59 10.52
CA ALA A 76 2.52 10.77 10.15
C ALA A 76 3.29 12.10 10.31
N LYS A 77 4.11 12.24 11.35
CA LYS A 77 4.95 13.43 11.58
C LYS A 77 6.03 13.69 10.51
N ASN A 78 6.38 12.67 9.74
CA ASN A 78 7.38 12.73 8.67
C ASN A 78 6.71 12.84 7.29
N TRP A 79 5.40 13.05 7.24
CA TRP A 79 4.68 13.20 5.98
C TRP A 79 5.09 14.49 5.28
N CYS A 80 5.38 14.42 3.98
CA CYS A 80 5.80 15.57 3.18
C CYS A 80 5.27 15.49 1.74
N ASP A 81 5.32 16.60 1.01
CA ASP A 81 4.81 16.68 -0.37
C ASP A 81 5.52 15.72 -1.33
N SER A 82 6.81 15.49 -1.12
CA SER A 82 7.57 14.52 -1.94
C SER A 82 7.09 13.09 -1.71
N LEU A 83 6.79 12.71 -0.45
CA LEU A 83 6.20 11.41 -0.15
C LEU A 83 4.78 11.30 -0.73
N HIS A 84 3.97 12.36 -0.60
CA HIS A 84 2.63 12.38 -1.19
C HIS A 84 2.68 12.20 -2.71
N ARG A 85 3.59 12.91 -3.41
CA ARG A 85 3.79 12.75 -4.85
C ARG A 85 4.25 11.35 -5.21
N PHE A 86 5.20 10.79 -4.46
CA PHE A 86 5.67 9.42 -4.68
C PHE A 86 4.52 8.40 -4.53
N LEU A 87 3.75 8.49 -3.44
CA LEU A 87 2.60 7.62 -3.22
C LEU A 87 1.55 7.76 -4.33
N LYS A 88 1.31 8.99 -4.81
CA LYS A 88 0.43 9.25 -5.94
C LYS A 88 0.95 8.58 -7.22
N HIS A 89 2.23 8.70 -7.53
CA HIS A 89 2.82 8.02 -8.69
C HIS A 89 2.67 6.49 -8.61
N CYS A 90 2.86 5.90 -7.43
CA CYS A 90 2.62 4.47 -7.24
C CYS A 90 1.14 4.10 -7.46
N ALA A 91 0.21 4.89 -6.95
CA ALA A 91 -1.22 4.67 -7.15
C ALA A 91 -1.62 4.82 -8.63
N ASP A 92 -1.09 5.82 -9.33
CA ASP A 92 -1.31 6.05 -10.77
C ASP A 92 -0.71 4.92 -11.61
N ALA A 93 0.39 4.31 -11.16
CA ALA A 93 0.99 3.09 -11.73
C ALA A 93 0.22 1.80 -11.40
N GLY A 94 -0.89 1.87 -10.66
CA GLY A 94 -1.72 0.72 -10.33
C GLY A 94 -1.30 -0.06 -9.08
N ASN A 95 -0.41 0.48 -8.25
CA ASN A 95 -0.04 -0.14 -6.99
C ASN A 95 -1.24 -0.16 -6.01
N ILE A 96 -1.63 -1.36 -5.58
CA ILE A 96 -2.83 -1.61 -4.77
C ILE A 96 -2.68 -1.00 -3.36
N GLU A 97 -1.52 -1.18 -2.73
CA GLU A 97 -1.20 -0.65 -1.41
C GLU A 97 -1.15 0.88 -1.42
N ALA A 98 -0.62 1.45 -2.50
CA ALA A 98 -0.59 2.90 -2.68
C ALA A 98 -2.00 3.46 -2.89
N CYS A 99 -2.85 2.79 -3.69
CA CYS A 99 -4.25 3.15 -3.86
C CYS A 99 -4.99 3.15 -2.52
N TYR A 100 -4.82 2.10 -1.74
CA TYR A 100 -5.42 2.01 -0.40
C TYR A 100 -4.92 3.13 0.52
N THR A 101 -3.59 3.27 0.68
CA THR A 101 -2.99 4.26 1.57
C THR A 101 -3.37 5.68 1.20
N LEU A 102 -3.27 6.05 -0.08
CA LEU A 102 -3.65 7.37 -0.56
C LEU A 102 -5.15 7.60 -0.43
N GLY A 103 -5.95 6.55 -0.63
CA GLY A 103 -7.40 6.56 -0.44
C GLY A 103 -7.79 6.90 1.00
N MET A 104 -7.18 6.21 1.97
CA MET A 104 -7.36 6.46 3.40
C MET A 104 -7.01 7.91 3.77
N ILE A 105 -5.86 8.41 3.31
CA ILE A 105 -5.42 9.79 3.58
C ILE A 105 -6.40 10.81 2.98
N ARG A 106 -6.79 10.62 1.73
CA ARG A 106 -7.73 11.53 1.06
C ARG A 106 -9.09 11.54 1.76
N PHE A 107 -9.58 10.39 2.18
CA PHE A 107 -10.87 10.26 2.82
C PHE A 107 -10.88 10.89 4.22
N TYR A 108 -9.94 10.47 5.09
CA TYR A 108 -9.97 10.83 6.52
C TYR A 108 -9.20 12.10 6.87
N CYS A 109 -8.11 12.41 6.16
CA CYS A 109 -7.24 13.53 6.51
C CYS A 109 -7.50 14.77 5.65
N LEU A 110 -7.73 14.59 4.35
CA LEU A 110 -7.88 15.71 3.39
C LEU A 110 -9.34 16.05 3.07
N GLN A 111 -10.29 15.37 3.69
CA GLN A 111 -11.74 15.51 3.48
C GLN A 111 -12.20 15.34 2.02
N ASN A 112 -11.34 14.79 1.15
CA ASN A 112 -11.67 14.46 -0.23
C ASN A 112 -12.24 13.03 -0.30
N ARG A 113 -13.43 12.88 0.29
CA ARG A 113 -14.09 11.59 0.51
C ARG A 113 -14.37 10.84 -0.79
N GLY A 114 -14.86 11.52 -1.83
CA GLY A 114 -15.17 10.89 -3.12
C GLY A 114 -13.92 10.30 -3.78
N SER A 115 -12.83 11.07 -3.86
CA SER A 115 -11.56 10.57 -4.38
C SER A 115 -10.96 9.47 -3.49
N GLY A 116 -11.07 9.61 -2.18
CA GLY A 116 -10.56 8.62 -1.22
C GLY A 116 -11.27 7.27 -1.36
N ALA A 117 -12.61 7.29 -1.39
CA ALA A 117 -13.44 6.10 -1.59
C ALA A 117 -13.18 5.45 -2.95
N SER A 118 -13.01 6.24 -4.02
CA SER A 118 -12.68 5.72 -5.35
C SER A 118 -11.34 4.97 -5.37
N LEU A 119 -10.29 5.51 -4.72
CA LEU A 119 -9.00 4.83 -4.64
C LEU A 119 -9.06 3.55 -3.79
N MET A 120 -9.76 3.58 -2.66
CA MET A 120 -10.01 2.36 -1.86
C MET A 120 -10.82 1.33 -2.65
N ALA A 121 -11.80 1.75 -3.45
CA ALA A 121 -12.57 0.86 -4.32
C ALA A 121 -11.68 0.19 -5.37
N LYS A 122 -10.73 0.91 -5.98
CA LYS A 122 -9.74 0.30 -6.89
C LYS A 122 -8.91 -0.78 -6.20
N ALA A 123 -8.46 -0.53 -4.97
CA ALA A 123 -7.74 -1.54 -4.19
C ALA A 123 -8.65 -2.74 -3.84
N ALA A 124 -9.88 -2.49 -3.41
CA ALA A 124 -10.87 -3.51 -3.06
C ALA A 124 -11.28 -4.40 -4.26
N MET A 125 -11.36 -3.84 -5.47
CA MET A 125 -11.58 -4.61 -6.70
C MET A 125 -10.50 -5.67 -6.91
N ASN A 126 -9.26 -5.39 -6.50
CA ASN A 126 -8.12 -6.32 -6.54
C ASN A 126 -8.00 -7.18 -5.27
N SER A 127 -9.11 -7.38 -4.53
CA SER A 127 -9.16 -8.23 -3.32
C SER A 127 -8.21 -7.77 -2.21
N HIS A 128 -7.97 -6.46 -2.10
CA HIS A 128 -7.24 -5.89 -0.97
C HIS A 128 -8.12 -5.89 0.29
N ALA A 129 -7.87 -6.82 1.20
CA ALA A 129 -8.72 -7.04 2.37
C ALA A 129 -8.87 -5.81 3.30
N PRO A 130 -7.80 -5.03 3.59
CA PRO A 130 -7.94 -3.80 4.37
C PRO A 130 -8.81 -2.75 3.68
N ALA A 131 -8.72 -2.63 2.35
CA ALA A 131 -9.54 -1.66 1.61
C ALA A 131 -11.03 -2.05 1.60
N LEU A 132 -11.31 -3.35 1.44
CA LEU A 132 -12.67 -3.89 1.57
C LEU A 132 -13.24 -3.58 2.95
N TYR A 133 -12.46 -3.80 4.01
CA TYR A 133 -12.88 -3.52 5.37
C TYR A 133 -13.11 -2.02 5.61
N SER A 134 -12.21 -1.14 5.17
CA SER A 134 -12.40 0.31 5.30
C SER A 134 -13.66 0.79 4.57
N LEU A 135 -13.95 0.27 3.37
CA LEU A 135 -15.19 0.57 2.67
C LEU A 135 -16.40 0.03 3.42
N ALA A 136 -16.31 -1.14 4.06
CA ALA A 136 -17.39 -1.67 4.90
C ALA A 136 -17.70 -0.73 6.08
N VAL A 137 -16.66 -0.24 6.76
CA VAL A 137 -16.80 0.74 7.85
C VAL A 137 -17.46 2.03 7.35
N ILE A 138 -17.10 2.50 6.15
CA ILE A 138 -17.76 3.65 5.52
C ILE A 138 -19.24 3.37 5.27
N GLN A 139 -19.61 2.17 4.84
CA GLN A 139 -21.02 1.82 4.62
C GLN A 139 -21.82 1.69 5.94
N PHE A 140 -21.19 1.23 7.02
CA PHE A 140 -21.85 1.17 8.34
C PHE A 140 -22.04 2.54 8.99
N ASN A 141 -21.04 3.41 8.86
CA ASN A 141 -21.02 4.70 9.53
C ASN A 141 -21.56 5.84 8.65
N GLY A 142 -21.64 5.61 7.33
CA GLY A 142 -21.86 6.64 6.33
C GLY A 142 -20.56 7.38 6.03
N SER A 143 -20.57 8.19 4.97
CA SER A 143 -19.39 8.96 4.58
C SER A 143 -19.12 10.18 5.50
N GLY A 144 -20.06 10.50 6.39
CA GLY A 144 -20.05 11.73 7.18
C GLY A 144 -20.62 12.94 6.44
N GLY A 145 -21.27 12.74 5.29
CA GLY A 145 -22.03 13.76 4.56
C GLY A 145 -23.46 13.87 5.08
N THR A 146 -24.26 12.80 4.92
CA THR A 146 -25.65 12.77 5.39
C THR A 146 -25.98 11.49 6.15
N LYS A 147 -27.06 11.50 6.95
CA LYS A 147 -27.54 10.31 7.68
C LYS A 147 -28.00 9.17 6.75
N ASN A 148 -28.30 9.47 5.49
CA ASN A 148 -28.77 8.50 4.50
C ASN A 148 -27.61 7.80 3.76
N ASP A 149 -26.36 8.13 4.07
CA ASP A 149 -25.18 7.56 3.41
C ASP A 149 -24.86 6.13 3.87
N LYS A 150 -25.64 5.57 4.80
CA LYS A 150 -25.41 4.25 5.38
C LYS A 150 -26.09 3.16 4.55
N ASP A 151 -25.34 2.12 4.21
CA ASP A 151 -25.88 0.88 3.64
C ASP A 151 -25.31 -0.32 4.40
N LEU A 152 -26.05 -0.75 5.43
CA LEU A 152 -25.62 -1.83 6.31
C LEU A 152 -25.46 -3.16 5.54
N ARG A 153 -26.29 -3.40 4.53
CA ARG A 153 -26.21 -4.63 3.73
C ARG A 153 -24.94 -4.63 2.88
N ALA A 154 -24.62 -3.51 2.25
CA ALA A 154 -23.35 -3.35 1.54
C ALA A 154 -22.15 -3.48 2.49
N GLY A 155 -22.24 -2.89 3.69
CA GLY A 155 -21.22 -3.01 4.74
C GLY A 155 -20.96 -4.47 5.14
N VAL A 156 -22.01 -5.24 5.42
CA VAL A 156 -21.88 -6.68 5.73
C VAL A 156 -21.26 -7.44 4.57
N ALA A 157 -21.69 -7.19 3.32
CA ALA A 157 -21.14 -7.88 2.15
C ALA A 157 -19.64 -7.62 1.97
N LEU A 158 -19.20 -6.37 2.15
CA LEU A 158 -17.80 -5.99 2.10
C LEU A 158 -17.00 -6.60 3.26
N CYS A 159 -17.53 -6.59 4.48
CA CYS A 159 -16.92 -7.25 5.64
C CYS A 159 -16.77 -8.76 5.42
N ALA A 160 -17.79 -9.43 4.91
CA ALA A 160 -17.74 -10.85 4.61
C ALA A 160 -16.65 -11.17 3.58
N ARG A 161 -16.51 -10.35 2.53
CA ARG A 161 -15.43 -10.51 1.55
C ARG A 161 -14.05 -10.27 2.15
N ALA A 162 -13.88 -9.25 3.00
CA ALA A 162 -12.61 -9.01 3.69
C ALA A 162 -12.26 -10.13 4.68
N ALA A 163 -13.24 -10.65 5.42
CA ALA A 163 -13.08 -11.76 6.36
C ALA A 163 -12.67 -13.06 5.66
N PHE A 164 -13.27 -13.34 4.49
CA PHE A 164 -12.90 -14.45 3.63
C PHE A 164 -11.43 -14.37 3.19
N LEU A 165 -10.94 -13.15 2.90
CA LEU A 165 -9.54 -12.88 2.56
C LEU A 165 -8.61 -12.85 3.79
N GLY A 166 -9.10 -13.20 4.97
CA GLY A 166 -8.31 -13.33 6.19
C GLY A 166 -8.23 -12.07 7.06
N HIS A 167 -8.95 -10.99 6.73
CA HIS A 167 -8.95 -9.80 7.57
C HIS A 167 -9.65 -10.06 8.90
N ILE A 168 -8.89 -10.00 9.99
CA ILE A 168 -9.34 -10.39 11.33
C ILE A 168 -10.44 -9.44 11.83
N ASP A 169 -10.26 -8.12 11.67
CA ASP A 169 -11.27 -7.17 12.15
C ASP A 169 -12.60 -7.29 11.40
N ALA A 170 -12.56 -7.50 10.08
CA ALA A 170 -13.76 -7.75 9.30
C ALA A 170 -14.51 -9.02 9.73
N LEU A 171 -13.78 -10.08 10.11
CA LEU A 171 -14.38 -11.30 10.67
C LEU A 171 -15.06 -11.01 12.01
N ARG A 172 -14.43 -10.21 12.86
CA ARG A 172 -14.99 -9.79 14.15
C ARG A 172 -16.26 -8.96 13.96
N GLU A 173 -16.22 -7.96 13.08
CA GLU A 173 -17.38 -7.13 12.73
C GLU A 173 -18.52 -7.96 12.15
N LEU A 174 -18.24 -8.94 11.28
CA LEU A 174 -19.25 -9.86 10.76
C LEU A 174 -19.89 -10.69 11.89
N GLY A 175 -19.09 -11.11 12.88
CA GLY A 175 -19.57 -11.80 14.08
C GLY A 175 -20.53 -10.97 14.93
N HIS A 176 -20.27 -9.66 15.06
CA HIS A 176 -21.18 -8.72 15.71
C HIS A 176 -22.45 -8.49 14.88
N CYS A 177 -22.32 -8.27 13.57
CA CYS A 177 -23.46 -8.08 12.67
C CYS A 177 -24.46 -9.25 12.75
N LEU A 178 -23.96 -10.49 12.80
CA LEU A 178 -24.79 -11.69 12.92
C LEU A 178 -25.43 -11.82 14.31
N GLN A 179 -24.77 -11.38 15.38
CA GLN A 179 -25.33 -11.43 16.73
C GLN A 179 -26.42 -10.40 16.97
N ASP A 180 -26.34 -9.26 16.32
CA ASP A 180 -27.27 -8.14 16.53
C ASP A 180 -28.32 -8.04 15.42
N GLY A 181 -28.17 -8.83 14.34
CA GLY A 181 -29.02 -8.71 13.14
C GLY A 181 -28.78 -7.40 12.38
N TYR A 182 -27.58 -6.82 12.51
CA TYR A 182 -27.24 -5.52 11.93
C TYR A 182 -26.85 -5.67 10.45
N GLY A 183 -27.74 -5.27 9.55
CA GLY A 183 -27.53 -5.38 8.10
C GLY A 183 -27.59 -6.81 7.54
N VAL A 184 -27.87 -7.82 8.38
CA VAL A 184 -27.95 -9.24 8.02
C VAL A 184 -28.98 -9.93 8.91
N LYS A 185 -29.48 -11.10 8.48
CA LYS A 185 -30.36 -11.92 9.32
C LYS A 185 -29.64 -12.34 10.59
N LEU A 186 -30.27 -12.10 11.73
CA LEU A 186 -29.81 -12.53 13.05
C LEU A 186 -29.46 -14.03 13.06
N ASN A 187 -28.24 -14.34 13.46
CA ASN A 187 -27.74 -15.68 13.70
C ASN A 187 -26.67 -15.65 14.79
N VAL A 188 -27.14 -15.66 16.04
CA VAL A 188 -26.28 -15.54 17.23
C VAL A 188 -25.25 -16.66 17.32
N THR A 189 -25.61 -17.89 16.93
CA THR A 189 -24.70 -19.04 16.98
C THR A 189 -23.52 -18.86 16.04
N GLU A 190 -23.77 -18.48 14.80
CA GLU A 190 -22.70 -18.25 13.82
C GLU A 190 -21.89 -17.00 14.16
N GLY A 191 -22.55 -15.95 14.65
CA GLY A 191 -21.85 -14.73 15.08
C GLY A 191 -20.86 -14.99 16.21
N ARG A 192 -21.24 -15.77 17.24
CA ARG A 192 -20.32 -16.20 18.30
C ARG A 192 -19.17 -17.04 17.78
N ARG A 193 -19.44 -17.95 16.83
CA ARG A 193 -18.40 -18.77 16.19
C ARG A 193 -17.36 -17.89 15.49
N PHE A 194 -17.78 -16.86 14.76
CA PHE A 194 -16.87 -15.92 14.09
C PHE A 194 -16.06 -15.08 15.07
N LEU A 195 -16.64 -14.63 16.19
CA LEU A 195 -15.88 -13.92 17.22
C LEU A 195 -14.78 -14.78 17.83
N VAL A 196 -15.08 -16.05 18.17
CA VAL A 196 -14.07 -16.99 18.68
C VAL A 196 -12.97 -17.22 17.65
N GLN A 197 -13.35 -17.37 16.37
CA GLN A 197 -12.41 -17.54 15.28
C GLN A 197 -11.51 -16.31 15.07
N ALA A 198 -12.05 -15.09 15.19
CA ALA A 198 -11.28 -13.85 15.10
C ALA A 198 -10.23 -13.78 16.22
N ASN A 199 -10.62 -14.07 17.46
CA ASN A 199 -9.69 -14.08 18.61
C ASN A 199 -8.59 -15.14 18.43
N ALA A 200 -8.94 -16.34 17.94
CA ALA A 200 -7.96 -17.39 17.67
C ALA A 200 -6.95 -16.99 16.58
N ARG A 201 -7.43 -16.34 15.50
CA ARG A 201 -6.56 -15.83 14.43
C ARG A 201 -5.65 -14.70 14.90
N GLU A 202 -6.18 -13.80 15.73
CA GLU A 202 -5.40 -12.72 16.34
C GLU A 202 -4.28 -13.25 17.24
N LEU A 203 -4.60 -14.20 18.12
CA LEU A 203 -3.60 -14.87 18.95
C LEU A 203 -2.51 -15.56 18.12
N ALA A 204 -2.90 -16.31 17.07
CA ALA A 204 -1.95 -16.96 16.18
C ALA A 204 -1.04 -15.95 15.44
N ALA A 205 -1.58 -14.81 15.02
CA ALA A 205 -0.80 -13.75 14.37
C ALA A 205 0.22 -13.13 15.33
N VAL A 206 -0.16 -12.86 16.58
CA VAL A 206 0.73 -12.33 17.62
C VAL A 206 1.86 -13.30 17.93
N LEU A 207 1.55 -14.60 18.11
CA LEU A 207 2.56 -15.63 18.36
C LEU A 207 3.54 -15.78 17.20
N SER A 208 3.06 -15.69 15.96
CA SER A 208 3.90 -15.77 14.76
C SER A 208 4.82 -14.56 14.60
N ALA A 209 4.36 -13.37 15.01
CA ALA A 209 5.17 -12.14 14.97
C ALA A 209 6.25 -12.10 16.08
N GLY A 210 6.05 -12.83 17.18
CA GLY A 210 6.94 -12.87 18.33
C GLY A 210 8.14 -13.83 18.23
N ILE A 211 8.22 -14.66 17.17
CA ILE A 211 9.36 -15.57 16.96
C ILE A 211 10.40 -14.83 16.09
N PRO A 212 11.54 -14.36 16.65
CA PRO A 212 12.62 -13.88 15.81
C PRO A 212 13.13 -15.04 14.95
N SER A 213 13.13 -14.86 13.63
CA SER A 213 13.78 -15.78 12.71
C SER A 213 15.23 -15.95 13.15
N ALA A 214 15.63 -17.18 13.48
CA ALA A 214 17.02 -17.50 13.82
C ALA A 214 17.94 -16.99 12.68
N PRO A 215 19.10 -16.40 13.02
CA PRO A 215 20.07 -16.04 11.99
C PRO A 215 20.55 -17.34 11.32
N GLY A 216 20.28 -17.47 10.02
CA GLY A 216 20.87 -18.47 9.15
C GLY A 216 22.12 -17.94 8.47
#